data_AF-A0A2V7VQD5-F1
#
_entry.id   AF-A0A2V7VQD5-F1
#
_cell.length_a   1.000
_cell.length_b   1.000
_cell.length_c   1.000
_cell.angle_alpha   90.00
_cell.angle_beta   90.00
_cell.angle_gamma   90.00
#
_symmetry.space_group_name_H-M   'P 1'
#
loop_
_entity.id
_entity.type
_entity.pdbx_description
1 polymer ?
#
loop_
_entity_poly.entity_id
_entity_poly.type
_entity_poly.pdbx_seq_one_letter_code
_entity_poly.pdbx_strand_id
1 'polypeptide(L)' 'LRLGPSTFGVFDAFKDETGRQNHLNGPIAQALMANASELLAAPPSIERLDVLGAKLP' A
#
# COMPACT_ATOMS: atom_id res chain seq x y z
N LEU A 1 -7.88 5.36 -0.39
CA LEU A 1 -8.23 6.15 -1.60
C LEU A 1 -9.27 5.40 -2.41
N ARG A 2 -10.31 6.06 -2.94
CA ARG A 2 -11.22 5.49 -3.94
C ARG A 2 -10.96 6.19 -5.26
N LEU A 3 -10.52 5.45 -6.27
CA LEU A 3 -10.12 5.95 -7.58
C LEU A 3 -11.19 5.70 -8.66
N GLY A 4 -12.13 4.79 -8.37
CA GLY A 4 -13.25 4.48 -9.24
C GLY A 4 -14.34 3.68 -8.52
N PRO A 5 -15.34 3.16 -9.27
CA PRO A 5 -16.43 2.37 -8.70
C PRO A 5 -15.93 1.16 -7.90
N SER A 6 -14.91 0.44 -8.42
CA SER A 6 -14.30 -0.75 -7.85
C SER A 6 -12.76 -0.68 -7.76
N THR A 7 -12.18 0.53 -7.88
CA THR A 7 -10.72 0.73 -7.83
C THR A 7 -10.37 1.52 -6.58
N PHE A 8 -9.48 0.96 -5.77
CA PHE A 8 -9.06 1.50 -4.48
C PHE A 8 -7.55 1.48 -4.36
N GLY A 9 -7.01 2.31 -3.47
CA GLY A 9 -5.58 2.40 -3.23
C GLY A 9 -5.24 2.79 -1.81
N VAL A 10 -4.05 2.39 -1.39
CA VAL A 10 -3.36 2.82 -0.16
C VAL A 10 -2.14 3.61 -0.60
N PHE A 11 -1.90 4.74 0.05
CA PHE A 11 -0.69 5.52 -0.15
C PHE A 11 -0.10 5.81 1.22
N ASP A 12 1.10 5.31 1.44
CA ASP A 12 1.88 5.51 2.65
C ASP A 12 3.27 6.00 2.27
N ALA A 13 3.78 6.96 3.02
CA ALA A 13 5.13 7.49 2.85
C ALA A 13 5.99 7.13 4.08
N PHE A 14 7.25 6.82 3.85
CA PHE A 14 8.17 6.34 4.88
C PHE A 14 9.42 7.22 4.92
N LYS A 15 10.01 7.34 6.11
CA LYS A 15 11.27 8.07 6.29
C LYS A 15 12.43 7.42 5.53
N ASP A 16 12.44 6.09 5.46
CA ASP A 16 13.53 5.29 4.90
C ASP A 16 13.03 3.89 4.46
N GLU A 17 13.95 3.10 3.89
CA GLU A 17 13.68 1.75 3.43
C GLU A 17 13.24 0.81 4.55
N THR A 18 13.83 0.94 5.74
CA THR A 18 13.50 0.10 6.89
C THR A 18 12.04 0.31 7.29
N GLY A 19 11.58 1.56 7.34
CA GLY A 19 10.16 1.88 7.56
C GLY A 19 9.24 1.24 6.51
N ARG A 20 9.62 1.31 5.23
CA ARG A 20 8.87 0.68 4.13
C ARG A 20 8.80 -0.84 4.27
N GLN A 21 9.92 -1.50 4.56
CA GLN A 21 9.96 -2.95 4.73
C GLN A 21 9.16 -3.41 5.96
N ASN A 22 9.23 -2.67 7.06
CA ASN A 22 8.41 -2.97 8.24
C ASN A 22 6.92 -2.87 7.93
N HIS A 23 6.51 -1.89 7.14
CA HIS A 23 5.12 -1.77 6.70
C HIS A 23 4.69 -2.94 5.80
N LEU A 24 5.50 -3.29 4.78
CA LEU A 24 5.20 -4.38 3.85
C LEU A 24 5.17 -5.77 4.50
N ASN A 25 5.91 -5.96 5.59
CA ASN A 25 5.88 -7.20 6.38
C ASN A 25 4.90 -7.13 7.57
N GLY A 26 4.20 -6.00 7.72
CA GLY A 26 3.35 -5.71 8.86
C GLY A 26 1.94 -6.30 8.75
N PRO A 27 1.11 -6.08 9.79
CA PRO A 27 -0.23 -6.68 9.90
C PRO A 27 -1.18 -6.31 8.75
N ILE A 28 -1.05 -5.10 8.19
CA ILE A 28 -1.92 -4.64 7.09
C ILE A 28 -1.67 -5.47 5.82
N ALA A 29 -0.41 -5.60 5.42
CA ALA A 29 -0.05 -6.39 4.24
C ALA A 29 -0.42 -7.87 4.43
N GLN A 30 -0.20 -8.42 5.62
CA GLN A 30 -0.61 -9.79 5.95
C GLN A 30 -2.13 -9.97 5.83
N ALA A 31 -2.93 -9.06 6.39
CA ALA A 31 -4.38 -9.11 6.30
C ALA A 31 -4.87 -8.97 4.85
N LEU A 32 -4.28 -8.08 4.06
CA LEU A 32 -4.64 -7.93 2.65
C LEU A 32 -4.37 -9.23 1.88
N MET A 33 -3.20 -9.83 2.06
CA MET A 33 -2.85 -11.07 1.38
C MET A 33 -3.72 -12.25 1.82
N ALA A 34 -4.11 -12.32 3.09
CA ALA A 34 -5.01 -13.34 3.61
C ALA A 34 -6.43 -13.28 2.99
N ASN A 35 -6.87 -12.11 2.53
CA ASN A 35 -8.21 -11.91 1.94
C ASN A 35 -8.17 -11.60 0.43
N ALA A 36 -6.99 -11.68 -0.20
CA ALA A 36 -6.78 -11.17 -1.55
C ALA A 36 -7.68 -11.85 -2.60
N SER A 37 -7.85 -13.17 -2.51
CA SER A 37 -8.67 -13.93 -3.47
C SER A 37 -10.17 -13.67 -3.35
N GLU A 38 -10.63 -13.22 -2.17
CA GLU A 38 -12.04 -12.91 -1.94
C GLU A 38 -12.37 -11.48 -2.36
N LEU A 39 -11.49 -10.54 -2.03
CA LEU A 39 -11.78 -9.10 -2.15
C LEU A 39 -11.27 -8.48 -3.45
N LEU A 40 -10.25 -9.05 -4.08
CA LEU A 40 -9.58 -8.44 -5.23
C LEU A 40 -9.83 -9.24 -6.51
N ALA A 41 -10.18 -8.52 -7.58
CA ALA A 41 -10.36 -9.13 -8.90
C ALA A 41 -9.04 -9.62 -9.53
N ALA A 42 -7.90 -9.16 -9.02
CA ALA A 42 -6.55 -9.55 -9.41
C ALA A 42 -5.58 -9.27 -8.24
N PRO A 43 -4.36 -9.86 -8.23
CA PRO A 43 -3.35 -9.50 -7.24
C PRO A 43 -3.11 -7.98 -7.17
N PRO A 44 -2.86 -7.41 -5.97
CA PRO A 44 -2.66 -5.97 -5.84
C PRO A 44 -1.38 -5.52 -6.54
N SER A 45 -1.42 -4.36 -7.20
CA SER A 45 -0.21 -3.68 -7.67
C SER A 45 0.48 -2.96 -6.52
N ILE A 46 1.78 -3.17 -6.34
CA ILE A 46 2.59 -2.52 -5.31
C ILE A 46 3.76 -1.82 -5.99
N GLU A 47 3.71 -0.48 -6.05
CA GLU A 47 4.72 0.35 -6.69
C GLU A 47 5.62 1.02 -5.66
N ARG A 48 6.94 0.96 -5.88
CA ARG A 48 7.93 1.68 -5.08
C ARG A 48 8.19 3.03 -5.73
N LEU A 49 7.82 4.09 -5.02
CA LEU A 49 7.97 5.47 -5.49
C LEU A 49 8.99 6.22 -4.62
N ASP A 50 9.76 7.10 -5.27
CA ASP A 50 10.65 8.03 -4.58
C ASP A 50 9.90 9.33 -4.25
N VAL A 51 10.05 9.79 -3.01
CA VAL A 51 9.45 11.04 -2.54
C VAL A 51 10.44 12.17 -2.78
N LEU A 52 10.23 12.94 -3.85
CA LEU A 52 11.07 14.10 -4.19
C LEU A 52 10.83 15.30 -3.27
N GLY A 53 9.69 15.35 -2.60
CA GLY A 53 9.33 16.37 -1.64
C GLY A 53 8.07 15.98 -0.89
N ALA A 54 7.97 16.38 0.38
CA ALA A 54 6.81 16.11 1.22
C ALA A 54 6.34 17.40 1.88
N LYS A 55 5.05 17.69 1.79
CA LYS A 55 4.36 18.67 2.64
C LYS A 55 3.42 17.90 3.54
N LEU A 56 3.77 17.84 4.82
CA LEU A 56 3.00 17.18 5.87
C LEU A 56 2.49 18.28 6.84
N PRO A 57 1.43 18.01 7.63
CA PRO A 57 0.88 18.97 8.59
C PRO A 57 1.91 19.57 9.54
#